data_AF-A0A971UJS2-F1
#
_entry.id   AF-A0A971UJS2-F1
#
_cell.length_a   1.000
_cell.length_b   1.000
_cell.length_c   1.000
_cell.angle_alpha   90.00
_cell.angle_beta   90.00
_cell.angle_gamma   90.00
#
_symmetry.space_group_name_H-M   'P 1'
#
loop_
_entity.id
_entity.type
_entity.pdbx_description
1 polymer ?
#
loop_
_entity_poly.entity_id
_entity_poly.type
_entity_poly.pdbx_seq_one_letter_code
_entity_poly.pdbx_strand_id
1 'polypeptide(L)'
;MNKRSFIAVGALVSCLCLSSLAQAGYVVQASVGANAKDYLNYVTFDALVDNGDGTFTENGLTLSMTPDAKLVTGASSGKYAEPYLTGNNNLYFGVLYEGKDTTQYVTTGSTGSSVGAKATMTFASDQWHFGLLWGSVDTYNTLSFYDSNDVLLFVVDSDDLPPPAVGNQGPGGTVYATISAGDSWGFRKVVAESSKYAFEFDNVSYGVPEPAAMLVWGFLGIVGLCWLRRRKA
;
A
#
# COMPACT_ATOMS: atom_id res chain seq x y z
N MET A 1 33.74 22.26 43.68
CA MET A 1 33.76 20.98 42.96
C MET A 1 32.35 20.41 42.98
N ASN A 2 31.62 20.48 41.85
CA ASN A 2 30.50 19.59 41.52
C ASN A 2 30.08 19.86 40.07
N LYS A 3 30.50 18.94 39.18
CA LYS A 3 30.10 18.86 37.78
C LYS A 3 28.71 18.22 37.73
N ARG A 4 27.74 18.84 37.05
CA ARG A 4 26.57 18.13 36.50
C ARG A 4 26.23 18.68 35.13
N SER A 5 26.72 17.97 34.12
CA SER A 5 26.28 18.02 32.73
C SER A 5 24.87 17.41 32.61
N PHE A 6 24.01 18.03 31.81
CA PHE A 6 22.84 17.39 31.16
C PHE A 6 22.72 18.07 29.78
N ILE A 7 23.31 17.45 28.75
CA ILE A 7 22.63 16.64 27.71
C ILE A 7 21.46 17.41 27.07
N ALA A 8 21.76 17.98 25.90
CA ALA A 8 20.76 18.44 24.94
C ALA A 8 20.09 17.24 24.29
N VAL A 9 18.75 17.22 24.27
CA VAL A 9 17.98 16.34 23.39
C VAL A 9 17.28 17.26 22.38
N GLY A 10 17.84 17.30 21.18
CA GLY A 10 17.17 17.90 20.02
C GLY A 10 16.11 16.93 19.54
N ALA A 11 14.83 17.29 19.70
CA ALA A 11 13.75 16.60 19.02
C ALA A 11 13.75 17.07 17.56
N LEU A 12 14.24 16.21 16.67
CA LEU A 12 14.02 16.36 15.23
C LEU A 12 12.55 16.01 14.97
N VAL A 13 11.72 17.02 14.77
CA VAL A 13 10.33 16.83 14.33
C VAL A 13 10.36 16.56 12.83
N SER A 14 10.32 15.28 12.45
CA SER A 14 10.00 14.90 11.07
C SER A 14 8.51 15.17 10.84
N CYS A 15 8.20 16.21 10.06
CA CYS A 15 6.84 16.48 9.59
C CYS A 15 6.40 15.37 8.63
N LEU A 16 5.74 14.34 9.16
CA LEU A 16 4.92 13.43 8.36
C LEU A 16 3.62 14.18 8.02
N CYS A 17 3.54 14.71 6.79
CA CYS A 17 2.30 15.24 6.25
C CYS A 17 1.39 14.07 5.89
N LEU A 18 0.69 13.52 6.88
CA LEU A 18 -0.42 12.60 6.67
C LEU A 18 -1.64 13.40 6.24
N SER A 19 -2.24 13.01 5.13
CA SER A 19 -3.44 13.62 4.59
C SER A 19 -4.40 12.51 4.19
N SER A 20 -5.68 12.73 4.48
CA SER A 20 -6.73 11.72 4.31
C SER A 20 -7.94 12.32 3.62
N LEU A 21 -8.47 11.61 2.63
CA LEU A 21 -9.76 11.87 2.02
C LEU A 21 -10.70 10.73 2.43
N ALA A 22 -11.90 11.09 2.90
CA ALA A 22 -12.93 10.13 3.29
C ALA A 22 -14.12 10.28 2.33
N GLN A 23 -14.42 9.20 1.61
CA GLN A 23 -15.61 9.09 0.77
C GLN A 23 -16.62 8.18 1.47
N ALA A 24 -17.91 8.28 1.12
CA ALA A 24 -18.93 7.41 1.68
C ALA A 24 -18.59 5.94 1.37
N GLY A 25 -18.05 5.22 2.36
CA GLY A 25 -17.73 3.79 2.29
C GLY A 25 -16.25 3.43 2.35
N TYR A 26 -15.30 4.34 2.15
CA TYR A 26 -13.86 4.05 2.28
C TYR A 26 -13.04 5.28 2.68
N VAL A 27 -11.84 5.05 3.21
CA VAL A 27 -10.86 6.08 3.57
C VAL A 27 -9.59 5.84 2.78
N VAL A 28 -9.11 6.88 2.09
CA VAL A 28 -7.81 6.88 1.42
C VAL A 28 -6.86 7.76 2.21
N GLN A 29 -5.68 7.22 2.49
CA GLN A 29 -4.56 7.94 3.07
C GLN A 29 -3.38 7.76 2.14
N ALA A 30 -2.61 8.83 1.91
CA ALA A 30 -1.34 8.70 1.23
C ALA A 30 -0.25 9.35 2.08
N SER A 31 0.93 8.75 2.00
CA SER A 31 2.13 9.33 2.61
C SER A 31 3.28 9.28 1.62
N VAL A 32 4.09 10.31 1.70
CA VAL A 32 5.38 10.43 1.00
C VAL A 32 6.38 9.69 1.90
N GLY A 33 6.79 8.49 1.48
CA GLY A 33 7.57 7.53 2.29
C GLY A 33 6.66 6.74 3.24
N ALA A 34 6.64 5.42 3.07
CA ALA A 34 5.70 4.53 3.74
C ALA A 34 6.12 4.18 5.17
N ASN A 35 5.13 3.83 5.98
CA ASN A 35 5.36 2.86 7.03
C ASN A 35 4.17 1.90 7.05
N ALA A 36 4.29 0.76 6.37
CA ALA A 36 3.22 -0.22 6.30
C ALA A 36 3.06 -1.04 7.58
N LYS A 37 3.77 -0.69 8.66
CA LYS A 37 3.85 -1.40 9.95
C LYS A 37 2.52 -1.74 10.59
N ASP A 38 1.44 -1.07 10.21
CA ASP A 38 0.11 -1.29 10.77
C ASP A 38 -0.69 -2.41 10.06
N TYR A 39 -0.11 -3.09 9.06
CA TYR A 39 -0.78 -4.15 8.28
C TYR A 39 -0.21 -5.55 8.54
N LEU A 40 -0.99 -6.59 8.23
CA LEU A 40 -0.66 -7.97 8.61
C LEU A 40 0.18 -8.71 7.57
N ASN A 41 -0.06 -8.45 6.28
CA ASN A 41 0.62 -9.14 5.19
C ASN A 41 1.33 -8.15 4.28
N TYR A 42 2.49 -8.57 3.77
CA TYR A 42 3.36 -7.79 2.91
C TYR A 42 3.84 -8.65 1.75
N VAL A 43 3.86 -8.05 0.55
CA VAL A 43 4.36 -8.67 -0.67
C VAL A 43 5.20 -7.63 -1.40
N THR A 44 6.46 -7.97 -1.63
CA THR A 44 7.37 -7.23 -2.51
C THR A 44 7.49 -7.97 -3.82
N PHE A 45 7.69 -7.27 -4.94
CA PHE A 45 7.85 -7.95 -6.23
C PHE A 45 9.31 -8.26 -6.61
N ASP A 46 10.25 -8.00 -5.71
CA ASP A 46 11.71 -8.10 -5.91
C ASP A 46 12.26 -9.48 -6.27
N ALA A 47 11.62 -10.54 -5.77
CA ALA A 47 12.12 -11.90 -5.89
C ALA A 47 11.29 -12.74 -6.87
N LEU A 48 10.47 -12.08 -7.69
CA LEU A 48 9.48 -12.76 -8.52
C LEU A 48 10.09 -13.26 -9.83
N VAL A 49 10.02 -14.58 -9.99
CA VAL A 49 10.26 -15.23 -11.27
C VAL A 49 8.91 -15.39 -11.96
N ASP A 50 8.75 -14.74 -13.11
CA ASP A 50 7.61 -15.03 -13.98
C ASP A 50 7.74 -16.46 -14.49
N ASN A 51 6.84 -17.33 -14.04
CA ASN A 51 6.82 -18.74 -14.43
C ASN A 51 6.22 -18.95 -15.83
N GLY A 52 5.87 -17.86 -16.53
CA GLY A 52 5.36 -17.87 -17.91
C GLY A 52 3.84 -18.04 -18.02
N ASP A 53 3.13 -18.17 -16.90
CA ASP A 53 1.67 -18.15 -16.85
C ASP A 53 1.11 -16.74 -16.58
N GLY A 54 1.99 -15.75 -16.38
CA GLY A 54 1.60 -14.38 -16.08
C GLY A 54 0.92 -14.26 -14.71
N THR A 55 1.11 -15.21 -13.80
CA THR A 55 0.56 -15.18 -12.45
C THR A 55 1.63 -15.40 -11.39
N PHE A 56 1.41 -14.78 -10.24
CA PHE A 56 2.27 -14.89 -9.07
C PHE A 56 1.40 -15.05 -7.83
N THR A 57 1.79 -15.89 -6.87
CA THR A 57 1.06 -16.05 -5.61
C THR A 57 2.00 -16.07 -4.42
N GLU A 58 1.77 -15.18 -3.44
CA GLU A 58 2.50 -15.13 -2.18
C GLU A 58 1.60 -14.61 -1.05
N ASN A 59 1.76 -15.18 0.14
CA ASN A 59 1.04 -14.79 1.36
C ASN A 59 -0.51 -14.75 1.25
N GLY A 60 -1.09 -15.42 0.24
CA GLY A 60 -2.53 -15.41 -0.02
C GLY A 60 -3.01 -14.30 -0.96
N LEU A 61 -2.10 -13.50 -1.53
CA LEU A 61 -2.32 -12.64 -2.68
C LEU A 61 -1.91 -13.39 -3.96
N THR A 62 -2.77 -13.36 -4.98
CA THR A 62 -2.45 -13.79 -6.34
C THR A 62 -2.45 -12.57 -7.27
N LEU A 63 -1.31 -12.24 -7.85
CA LEU A 63 -1.15 -11.24 -8.90
C LEU A 63 -1.29 -11.91 -10.27
N SER A 64 -2.25 -11.48 -11.08
CA SER A 64 -2.36 -11.78 -12.50
C SER A 64 -1.91 -10.58 -13.31
N MET A 65 -0.95 -10.82 -14.20
CA MET A 65 -0.34 -9.84 -15.09
C MET A 65 -0.91 -9.92 -16.52
N THR A 66 -1.94 -10.74 -16.73
CA THR A 66 -2.61 -10.82 -18.02
C THR A 66 -3.59 -9.64 -18.20
N PRO A 67 -3.72 -9.07 -19.41
CA PRO A 67 -3.10 -9.52 -20.66
C PRO A 67 -1.64 -9.06 -20.87
N ASP A 68 -1.25 -7.87 -20.40
CA ASP A 68 0.01 -7.24 -20.83
C ASP A 68 0.87 -6.66 -19.71
N ALA A 69 0.44 -6.76 -18.45
CA ALA A 69 1.24 -6.31 -17.32
C ALA A 69 2.51 -7.15 -17.18
N LYS A 70 3.56 -6.55 -16.59
CA LYS A 70 4.88 -7.18 -16.49
C LYS A 70 5.58 -6.75 -15.22
N LEU A 71 6.48 -7.61 -14.77
CA LEU A 71 7.55 -7.24 -13.86
C LEU A 71 8.70 -6.62 -14.67
N VAL A 72 9.16 -5.45 -14.25
CA VAL A 72 10.24 -4.72 -14.92
C VAL A 72 11.24 -4.17 -13.91
N THR A 73 12.42 -3.84 -14.40
CA THR A 73 13.44 -3.07 -13.69
C THR A 73 13.81 -1.86 -14.53
N GLY A 74 14.14 -0.73 -13.91
CA GLY A 74 14.47 0.51 -14.63
C GLY A 74 13.28 1.16 -15.34
N ALA A 75 13.52 2.26 -16.06
CA ALA A 75 12.51 2.98 -16.84
C ALA A 75 12.57 2.72 -18.34
N SER A 76 11.44 2.91 -19.02
CA SER A 76 11.34 2.96 -20.48
C SER A 76 10.58 4.21 -20.91
N SER A 77 11.27 5.12 -21.60
CA SER A 77 10.72 6.41 -22.01
C SER A 77 9.39 6.25 -22.77
N GLY A 78 8.36 6.97 -22.30
CA GLY A 78 7.03 6.94 -22.88
C GLY A 78 6.23 5.65 -22.61
N LYS A 79 6.68 4.82 -21.66
CA LYS A 79 5.97 3.61 -21.23
C LYS A 79 5.80 3.55 -19.72
N TYR A 80 6.90 3.50 -18.97
CA TYR A 80 6.90 3.38 -17.52
C TYR A 80 8.15 3.99 -16.88
N ALA A 81 8.07 4.35 -15.60
CA ALA A 81 9.20 4.84 -14.80
C ALA A 81 9.31 4.10 -13.46
N GLU A 82 10.52 4.06 -12.91
CA GLU A 82 10.73 3.43 -11.60
C GLU A 82 10.01 4.23 -10.51
N PRO A 83 9.25 3.57 -9.60
CA PRO A 83 8.84 4.19 -8.35
C PRO A 83 10.07 4.69 -7.59
N TYR A 84 9.90 5.70 -6.75
CA TYR A 84 10.93 6.07 -5.79
C TYR A 84 10.75 5.29 -4.50
N LEU A 85 11.81 4.64 -4.05
CA LEU A 85 11.79 3.80 -2.87
C LEU A 85 12.55 4.43 -1.71
N THR A 86 12.17 3.98 -0.52
CA THR A 86 12.86 4.28 0.72
C THR A 86 13.66 3.05 1.17
N GLY A 87 14.96 3.22 1.40
CA GLY A 87 15.80 2.18 2.02
C GLY A 87 15.86 0.81 1.32
N ASN A 88 15.68 0.72 -0.01
CA ASN A 88 15.68 -0.55 -0.78
C ASN A 88 14.74 -1.63 -0.20
N ASN A 89 13.44 -1.32 -0.05
CA ASN A 89 12.47 -2.25 0.53
C ASN A 89 12.81 -2.68 1.97
N ASN A 90 13.34 -1.72 2.76
CA ASN A 90 13.63 -1.91 4.19
C ASN A 90 12.38 -2.37 4.96
N LEU A 91 12.56 -2.82 6.21
CA LEU A 91 11.47 -3.29 7.08
C LEU A 91 10.28 -2.30 7.05
N TYR A 92 9.10 -2.79 6.64
CA TYR A 92 7.86 -2.02 6.47
C TYR A 92 7.90 -0.88 5.44
N PHE A 93 8.76 -1.00 4.43
CA PHE A 93 8.89 -0.09 3.28
C PHE A 93 9.35 1.34 3.63
N GLY A 94 10.10 1.53 4.73
CA GLY A 94 11.03 2.66 5.01
C GLY A 94 10.53 4.13 4.98
N VAL A 95 11.16 5.04 5.73
CA VAL A 95 10.63 6.41 5.98
C VAL A 95 11.25 7.58 5.18
N LEU A 96 12.21 7.35 4.26
CA LEU A 96 12.86 8.42 3.45
C LEU A 96 13.17 7.97 2.02
N TYR A 97 12.83 8.76 1.00
CA TYR A 97 13.21 8.45 -0.40
C TYR A 97 14.73 8.54 -0.58
N GLU A 98 15.36 7.41 -0.85
CA GLU A 98 16.81 7.34 -1.06
C GLU A 98 17.16 7.31 -2.55
N GLY A 99 16.20 6.95 -3.42
CA GLY A 99 16.39 6.96 -4.86
C GLY A 99 15.29 6.23 -5.61
N LYS A 100 15.54 6.04 -6.91
CA LYS A 100 14.72 5.17 -7.75
C LYS A 100 14.80 3.74 -7.26
N ASP A 101 13.70 3.03 -7.42
CA ASP A 101 13.67 1.59 -7.30
C ASP A 101 14.68 0.94 -8.27
N THR A 102 15.46 0.00 -7.73
CA THR A 102 16.44 -0.79 -8.49
C THR A 102 16.09 -2.27 -8.53
N THR A 103 15.02 -2.68 -7.86
CA THR A 103 14.45 -4.02 -7.87
C THR A 103 13.26 -4.08 -8.84
N GLN A 104 12.54 -5.20 -8.81
CA GLN A 104 11.44 -5.46 -9.72
C GLN A 104 10.14 -4.81 -9.21
N TYR A 105 9.45 -4.10 -10.08
CA TYR A 105 8.11 -3.56 -9.82
C TYR A 105 7.15 -3.95 -10.95
N VAL A 106 5.84 -3.81 -10.68
CA VAL A 106 4.80 -4.11 -11.66
C VAL A 106 4.49 -2.87 -12.49
N THR A 107 4.43 -3.05 -13.81
CA THR A 107 3.82 -2.10 -14.75
C THR A 107 2.60 -2.77 -15.39
N THR A 108 1.48 -2.06 -15.51
CA THR A 108 0.29 -2.62 -16.19
C THR A 108 0.48 -2.85 -17.68
N GLY A 109 1.55 -2.32 -18.29
CA GLY A 109 1.91 -2.58 -19.69
C GLY A 109 1.07 -1.81 -20.72
N SER A 110 0.12 -0.98 -20.27
CA SER A 110 -0.64 -0.10 -21.14
C SER A 110 0.32 0.95 -21.75
N THR A 111 0.12 1.24 -23.03
CA THR A 111 0.89 2.25 -23.75
C THR A 111 -0.08 3.07 -24.58
N GLY A 112 0.33 4.24 -25.07
CA GLY A 112 -0.55 5.07 -25.90
C GLY A 112 -1.09 4.36 -27.16
N SER A 113 -0.54 3.19 -27.54
CA SER A 113 -1.00 2.34 -28.64
C SER A 113 -1.67 1.02 -28.20
N SER A 114 -1.59 0.66 -26.92
CA SER A 114 -2.17 -0.55 -26.33
C SER A 114 -2.92 -0.16 -25.05
N VAL A 115 -4.24 -0.01 -25.15
CA VAL A 115 -5.10 0.45 -24.05
C VAL A 115 -5.77 -0.72 -23.33
N GLY A 116 -6.08 -0.54 -22.04
CA GLY A 116 -6.86 -1.50 -21.24
C GLY A 116 -6.05 -2.63 -20.59
N ALA A 117 -4.71 -2.52 -20.63
CA ALA A 117 -3.86 -3.42 -19.88
C ALA A 117 -3.92 -3.13 -18.38
N LYS A 118 -3.89 -4.20 -17.59
CA LYS A 118 -4.19 -4.17 -16.16
C LYS A 118 -3.38 -5.23 -15.43
N ALA A 119 -3.19 -5.00 -14.14
CA ALA A 119 -2.71 -5.99 -13.19
C ALA A 119 -3.83 -6.26 -12.19
N THR A 120 -4.10 -7.53 -11.92
CA THR A 120 -5.20 -7.94 -11.03
C THR A 120 -4.63 -8.64 -9.81
N MET A 121 -4.90 -8.13 -8.63
CA MET A 121 -4.58 -8.78 -7.36
C MET A 121 -5.86 -9.40 -6.80
N THR A 122 -5.86 -10.71 -6.56
CA THR A 122 -6.93 -11.43 -5.87
C THR A 122 -6.45 -11.95 -4.53
N PHE A 123 -7.35 -11.98 -3.55
CA PHE A 123 -7.03 -12.39 -2.19
C PHE A 123 -7.75 -13.69 -1.83
N ALA A 124 -7.14 -14.51 -0.97
CA ALA A 124 -7.77 -15.75 -0.50
C ALA A 124 -8.95 -15.52 0.47
N SER A 125 -8.97 -14.38 1.18
CA SER A 125 -10.03 -13.96 2.10
C SER A 125 -10.43 -12.50 1.84
N ASP A 126 -11.56 -12.06 2.41
CA ASP A 126 -11.93 -10.65 2.35
C ASP A 126 -10.90 -9.80 3.08
N GLN A 127 -10.57 -8.66 2.50
CA GLN A 127 -9.64 -7.67 3.03
C GLN A 127 -10.38 -6.35 3.28
N TRP A 128 -9.88 -5.59 4.24
CA TRP A 128 -10.39 -4.26 4.59
C TRP A 128 -9.32 -3.19 4.47
N HIS A 129 -8.05 -3.59 4.40
CA HIS A 129 -6.93 -2.71 4.16
C HIS A 129 -6.17 -3.18 2.94
N PHE A 130 -5.82 -2.22 2.09
CA PHE A 130 -4.92 -2.38 0.96
C PHE A 130 -3.94 -1.22 0.95
N GLY A 131 -2.65 -1.51 0.92
CA GLY A 131 -1.60 -0.54 0.71
C GLY A 131 -0.76 -0.93 -0.48
N LEU A 132 -0.20 0.06 -1.16
CA LEU A 132 0.78 -0.15 -2.22
C LEU A 132 1.67 1.08 -2.34
N LEU A 133 2.91 0.86 -2.77
CA LEU A 133 3.72 1.92 -3.32
C LEU A 133 3.23 2.19 -4.74
N TRP A 134 2.44 3.24 -4.89
CA TRP A 134 2.03 3.74 -6.19
C TRP A 134 3.17 4.58 -6.75
N GLY A 135 3.68 4.18 -7.92
CA GLY A 135 4.67 4.90 -8.72
C GLY A 135 4.14 6.25 -9.23
N SER A 136 4.27 6.55 -10.52
CA SER A 136 3.75 7.82 -11.06
C SER A 136 2.23 7.89 -10.87
N VAL A 137 1.78 8.71 -9.93
CA VAL A 137 0.36 9.00 -9.79
C VAL A 137 -0.05 9.90 -10.94
N ASP A 138 -0.99 9.43 -11.76
CA ASP A 138 -1.44 10.07 -12.98
C ASP A 138 -2.96 10.01 -13.07
N THR A 139 -3.57 11.01 -13.73
CA THR A 139 -5.03 11.10 -13.86
C THR A 139 -5.65 10.03 -14.76
N TYR A 140 -4.84 9.16 -15.35
CA TYR A 140 -5.27 8.04 -16.18
C TYR A 140 -5.07 6.68 -15.50
N ASN A 141 -4.61 6.67 -14.24
CA ASN A 141 -4.35 5.49 -13.43
C ASN A 141 -5.48 5.29 -12.40
N THR A 142 -6.00 4.07 -12.28
CA THR A 142 -7.07 3.73 -11.33
C THR A 142 -6.83 2.40 -10.61
N LEU A 143 -7.37 2.31 -9.40
CA LEU A 143 -7.52 1.08 -8.63
C LEU A 143 -9.01 0.77 -8.46
N SER A 144 -9.47 -0.33 -9.03
CA SER A 144 -10.87 -0.77 -8.88
C SER A 144 -10.97 -1.94 -7.90
N PHE A 145 -11.86 -1.82 -6.92
CA PHE A 145 -12.02 -2.78 -5.83
C PHE A 145 -13.32 -3.56 -5.98
N TYR A 146 -13.26 -4.89 -5.86
CA TYR A 146 -14.40 -5.77 -6.06
C TYR A 146 -14.57 -6.76 -4.90
N ASP A 147 -15.80 -7.22 -4.68
CA ASP A 147 -16.10 -8.31 -3.75
C ASP A 147 -15.76 -9.70 -4.33
N SER A 148 -16.09 -10.76 -3.60
CA SER A 148 -15.85 -12.16 -4.04
C SER A 148 -16.72 -12.63 -5.21
N ASN A 149 -17.75 -11.86 -5.58
CA ASN A 149 -18.66 -12.13 -6.69
C ASN A 149 -18.38 -11.24 -7.90
N ASP A 150 -17.20 -10.59 -7.93
CA ASP A 150 -16.79 -9.62 -8.94
C ASP A 150 -17.69 -8.37 -9.06
N VAL A 151 -18.43 -8.04 -7.99
CA VAL A 151 -19.18 -6.79 -7.92
C VAL A 151 -18.23 -5.64 -7.59
N LEU A 152 -18.23 -4.60 -8.43
CA LEU A 152 -17.45 -3.39 -8.18
C LEU A 152 -17.99 -2.67 -6.95
N LEU A 153 -17.13 -2.45 -5.97
CA LEU A 153 -17.44 -1.76 -4.71
C LEU A 153 -17.14 -0.26 -4.83
N PHE A 154 -15.94 0.08 -5.26
CA PHE A 154 -15.47 1.47 -5.42
C PHE A 154 -14.21 1.53 -6.31
N VAL A 155 -13.84 2.75 -6.70
CA VAL A 155 -12.65 3.06 -7.50
C VAL A 155 -11.86 4.13 -6.75
N VAL A 156 -10.54 4.02 -6.78
CA VAL A 156 -9.60 5.03 -6.28
C VAL A 156 -8.76 5.53 -7.45
N ASP A 157 -8.69 6.84 -7.61
CA ASP A 157 -7.86 7.49 -8.64
C ASP A 157 -6.96 8.60 -8.04
N SER A 158 -6.36 9.42 -8.90
CA SER A 158 -5.48 10.51 -8.45
C SER A 158 -6.18 11.58 -7.62
N ASP A 159 -7.49 11.78 -7.80
CA ASP A 159 -8.26 12.81 -7.10
C ASP A 159 -8.63 12.37 -5.67
N ASP A 160 -8.65 11.06 -5.40
CA ASP A 160 -8.79 10.48 -4.06
C ASP A 160 -7.49 10.54 -3.24
N LEU A 161 -6.35 10.85 -3.88
CA LEU A 161 -5.08 10.99 -3.22
C LEU A 161 -4.89 12.45 -2.75
N PRO A 162 -4.35 12.66 -1.54
CA PRO A 162 -4.01 14.00 -1.06
C PRO A 162 -3.12 14.82 -2.02
N PRO A 163 -3.13 16.15 -1.88
CA PRO A 163 -2.91 17.09 -2.98
C PRO A 163 -1.60 16.88 -3.75
N PRO A 164 -1.63 17.17 -5.06
CA PRO A 164 -1.75 16.09 -6.04
C PRO A 164 -0.38 15.65 -6.54
N ALA A 165 -0.12 14.35 -6.49
CA ALA A 165 0.92 13.72 -7.27
C ALA A 165 0.37 13.56 -8.70
N VAL A 166 0.68 14.46 -9.63
CA VAL A 166 0.25 14.34 -11.03
C VAL A 166 1.49 14.31 -11.92
N GLY A 167 1.75 13.13 -12.50
CA GLY A 167 2.74 12.89 -13.54
C GLY A 167 4.20 13.17 -13.18
N ASN A 168 4.50 13.33 -11.89
CA ASN A 168 5.86 13.54 -11.43
C ASN A 168 6.59 12.20 -11.30
N GLN A 169 7.49 11.91 -12.24
CA GLN A 169 8.32 10.70 -12.23
C GLN A 169 9.57 10.84 -11.31
N GLY A 170 9.50 11.71 -10.32
CA GLY A 170 10.49 11.96 -9.28
C GLY A 170 9.95 11.60 -7.88
N PRO A 171 10.70 11.90 -6.81
CA PRO A 171 10.28 11.56 -5.44
C PRO A 171 8.89 12.11 -5.05
N GLY A 172 8.50 13.24 -5.65
CA GLY A 172 7.23 13.91 -5.36
C GLY A 172 6.03 13.39 -6.15
N GLY A 173 6.17 12.32 -6.94
CA GLY A 173 5.01 11.68 -7.58
C GLY A 173 4.86 10.19 -7.31
N THR A 174 5.74 9.60 -6.51
CA THR A 174 5.53 8.29 -5.89
C THR A 174 4.89 8.48 -4.53
N VAL A 175 3.89 7.68 -4.18
CA VAL A 175 3.24 7.71 -2.85
C VAL A 175 3.02 6.29 -2.34
N TYR A 176 3.06 6.12 -1.02
CA TYR A 176 2.47 4.94 -0.41
C TYR A 176 1.00 5.24 -0.14
N ALA A 177 0.13 4.69 -0.99
CA ALA A 177 -1.31 4.83 -0.86
C ALA A 177 -1.83 3.69 0.02
N THR A 178 -2.66 4.03 0.98
CA THR A 178 -3.39 3.14 1.86
C THR A 178 -4.87 3.38 1.67
N ILE A 179 -5.62 2.30 1.49
CA ILE A 179 -7.04 2.28 1.26
C ILE A 179 -7.66 1.39 2.33
N SER A 180 -8.58 1.96 3.11
CA SER A 180 -9.35 1.23 4.11
C SER A 180 -10.82 1.20 3.69
N ALA A 181 -11.34 0.00 3.47
CA ALA A 181 -12.76 -0.22 3.27
C ALA A 181 -13.53 0.10 4.56
N GLY A 182 -14.78 0.55 4.41
CA GLY A 182 -15.67 0.81 5.53
C GLY A 182 -16.12 -0.46 6.25
N ASP A 183 -16.78 -0.28 7.39
CA ASP A 183 -17.12 -1.36 8.32
C ASP A 183 -18.08 -2.43 7.77
N SER A 184 -18.70 -2.22 6.60
CA SER A 184 -19.80 -3.05 6.10
C SER A 184 -19.45 -3.95 4.91
N TRP A 185 -18.27 -3.85 4.32
CA TRP A 185 -17.88 -4.67 3.17
C TRP A 185 -16.36 -4.82 3.06
N GLY A 186 -15.91 -6.04 2.74
CA GLY A 186 -14.53 -6.32 2.40
C GLY A 186 -14.38 -6.55 0.90
N PHE A 187 -13.18 -6.34 0.37
CA PHE A 187 -12.86 -6.62 -1.03
C PHE A 187 -12.06 -7.92 -1.17
N ARG A 188 -12.20 -8.57 -2.32
CA ARG A 188 -11.51 -9.82 -2.69
C ARG A 188 -10.61 -9.65 -3.92
N LYS A 189 -10.78 -8.55 -4.66
CA LYS A 189 -10.01 -8.27 -5.87
C LYS A 189 -9.75 -6.78 -6.02
N VAL A 190 -8.52 -6.45 -6.41
CA VAL A 190 -8.08 -5.10 -6.78
C VAL A 190 -7.53 -5.16 -8.20
N VAL A 191 -7.99 -4.26 -9.07
CA VAL A 191 -7.51 -4.15 -10.45
C VAL A 191 -6.83 -2.80 -10.60
N ALA A 192 -5.52 -2.82 -10.84
CA ALA A 192 -4.76 -1.65 -11.24
C ALA A 192 -4.80 -1.51 -12.76
N GLU A 193 -5.21 -0.35 -13.26
CA GLU A 193 -5.35 -0.08 -14.69
C GLU A 193 -4.82 1.30 -15.04
N SER A 194 -4.32 1.43 -16.28
CA SER A 194 -4.02 2.73 -16.88
C SER A 194 -4.66 2.82 -18.26
N SER A 195 -5.38 3.91 -18.51
CA SER A 195 -6.00 4.18 -19.80
C SER A 195 -5.04 4.74 -20.86
N LYS A 196 -3.79 5.10 -20.50
CA LYS A 196 -2.88 5.81 -21.40
C LYS A 196 -1.45 5.27 -21.43
N TYR A 197 -0.74 5.26 -20.30
CA TYR A 197 0.61 4.70 -20.17
C TYR A 197 0.56 3.55 -19.17
N ALA A 198 1.51 3.43 -18.26
CA ALA A 198 1.46 2.44 -17.21
C ALA A 198 0.87 2.97 -15.90
N PHE A 199 0.27 2.06 -15.14
CA PHE A 199 0.20 2.16 -13.70
C PHE A 199 1.40 1.36 -13.16
N GLU A 200 2.31 2.02 -12.45
CA GLU A 200 3.46 1.38 -11.81
C GLU A 200 3.25 1.21 -10.30
N PHE A 201 3.56 0.03 -9.76
CA PHE A 201 3.49 -0.19 -8.33
C PHE A 201 4.37 -1.32 -7.81
N ASP A 202 4.65 -1.28 -6.50
CA ASP A 202 5.33 -2.30 -5.72
C ASP A 202 4.82 -2.31 -4.26
N ASN A 203 5.42 -3.13 -3.39
CA ASN A 203 5.27 -3.09 -1.94
C ASN A 203 3.82 -3.12 -1.45
N VAL A 204 3.11 -4.16 -1.86
CA VAL A 204 1.72 -4.35 -1.49
C VAL A 204 1.61 -4.77 -0.03
N SER A 205 0.70 -4.15 0.71
CA SER A 205 0.26 -4.60 2.02
C SER A 205 -1.25 -4.82 2.03
N TYR A 206 -1.71 -5.77 2.84
CA TYR A 206 -3.14 -6.02 2.97
C TYR A 206 -3.47 -6.72 4.28
N GLY A 207 -4.73 -6.61 4.67
CA GLY A 207 -5.24 -7.34 5.81
C GLY A 207 -6.68 -7.01 6.16
N VAL A 208 -7.13 -7.66 7.22
CA VAL A 208 -8.28 -7.25 8.01
C VAL A 208 -7.80 -6.35 9.14
N PRO A 209 -8.61 -5.42 9.64
CA PRO A 209 -8.20 -4.62 10.79
C PRO A 209 -7.97 -5.61 11.94
N GLU A 210 -6.86 -5.46 12.67
CA GLU A 210 -6.71 -6.22 13.90
C GLU A 210 -7.94 -5.93 14.77
N PRO A 211 -8.64 -6.95 15.30
CA PRO A 211 -9.82 -6.65 16.09
C PRO A 211 -9.36 -5.86 17.32
N ALA A 212 -9.58 -4.55 17.33
CA ALA A 212 -9.39 -3.72 18.52
C ALA A 212 -10.20 -4.30 19.71
N ALA A 213 -11.29 -5.00 19.37
CA ALA A 213 -12.04 -5.85 20.28
C ALA A 213 -11.18 -6.87 21.03
N MET A 214 -10.20 -7.54 20.43
CA MET A 214 -9.33 -8.51 21.13
C MET A 214 -8.45 -7.84 22.18
N LEU A 215 -7.96 -6.64 21.90
CA LEU A 215 -7.21 -5.81 22.86
C LEU A 215 -8.11 -5.34 24.00
N VAL A 216 -9.32 -4.87 23.69
CA VAL A 216 -10.32 -4.43 24.68
C VAL A 216 -10.81 -5.60 25.54
N TRP A 217 -11.20 -6.73 24.94
CA TRP A 217 -11.66 -7.91 25.66
C TRP A 217 -10.53 -8.58 26.44
N GLY A 218 -9.31 -8.61 25.89
CA GLY A 218 -8.12 -9.07 26.61
C GLY A 218 -7.82 -8.21 27.83
N PHE A 219 -7.86 -6.87 27.68
CA PHE A 219 -7.68 -5.94 28.78
C PHE A 219 -8.78 -6.07 29.84
N LEU A 220 -10.05 -6.11 29.44
CA LEU A 220 -11.19 -6.29 30.35
C LEU A 220 -11.12 -7.64 31.08
N GLY A 221 -10.69 -8.70 30.40
CA GLY A 221 -10.47 -10.02 30.98
C GLY A 221 -9.38 -10.01 32.06
N ILE A 222 -8.23 -9.37 31.78
CA ILE A 222 -7.15 -9.21 32.75
C ILE A 222 -7.59 -8.37 33.96
N VAL A 223 -8.26 -7.24 33.73
CA VAL A 223 -8.79 -6.38 34.81
C VAL A 223 -9.80 -7.16 35.67
N GLY A 224 -10.68 -7.94 35.06
CA GLY A 224 -11.64 -8.81 35.76
C GLY A 224 -10.96 -9.87 36.64
N LEU A 225 -9.94 -10.54 36.11
CA LEU A 225 -9.14 -11.53 36.86
C LEU A 225 -8.39 -10.90 38.04
N CYS A 226 -7.80 -9.71 37.83
CA CYS A 226 -7.15 -8.95 38.91
C CYS A 226 -8.14 -8.56 40.01
N TRP A 227 -9.36 -8.18 39.66
CA TRP A 227 -10.41 -7.83 40.62
C TRP A 227 -10.91 -9.03 41.42
N LEU A 228 -11.10 -10.18 40.77
CA LEU A 228 -11.47 -11.43 41.44
C LEU A 228 -10.39 -11.91 42.42
N ARG A 229 -9.11 -11.72 42.08
CA ARG A 229 -7.99 -12.06 42.97
C ARG A 229 -7.90 -11.14 44.19
N ARG A 230 -8.24 -9.86 44.05
CA ARG A 230 -8.30 -8.90 45.16
C ARG A 230 -9.45 -9.16 46.14
N ARG A 231 -10.50 -9.86 45.71
CA ARG A 231 -11.64 -10.24 46.57
C ARG A 231 -11.41 -11.52 47.38
N LYS A 232 -10.35 -12.28 47.06
CA LYS A 232 -10.00 -13.54 47.75
C LYS A 232 -8.84 -13.39 48.74
N ALA A 233 -8.19 -12.22 48.79
CA ALA A 233 -7.20 -11.84 49.80
C ALA A 233 -7.86 -10.90 50.81
#